data_AF-A0A1G6HJ93-F1
#
_entry.id   AF-A0A1G6HJ93-F1
#
_cell.length_a   1.000
_cell.length_b   1.000
_cell.length_c   1.000
_cell.angle_alpha   90.00
_cell.angle_beta   90.00
_cell.angle_gamma   90.00
#
_symmetry.space_group_name_H-M   'P 1'
#
loop_
_entity.id
_entity.type
_entity.pdbx_description
1 polymer ?
#
loop_
_entity_poly.entity_id
_entity_poly.type
_entity_poly.pdbx_seq_one_letter_code
_entity_poly.pdbx_strand_id
1 'polypeptide(L)'
;MRTWRDGDGTLTVGTDSGGGDAAPAGGAGEVPLRIAASYRARTRGLLGRDGIAGALMLTPCGSVHTFGMRFAIDVAYLDRRFRVLAVTTMRPGRLGLPRLRARHVLEAEAGAMERWGVRRGVRVELTPAQAPAAGAPEATGTVEAAGAPEATGAAEAAGAPGASGAAGASGAHGAPGTTEASGASGTSGAA
;
A
#
# COMPACT_ATOMS: atom_id res chain seq x y z
N MET A 1 -0.64 18.00 -16.28
CA MET A 1 -1.02 16.95 -15.30
C MET A 1 0.26 16.57 -14.57
N ARG A 2 0.27 16.55 -13.24
CA ARG A 2 1.49 16.24 -12.47
C ARG A 2 1.93 14.80 -12.77
N THR A 3 3.21 14.59 -13.04
CA THR A 3 3.80 13.26 -13.16
C THR A 3 4.07 12.72 -11.76
N TRP A 4 3.42 11.60 -11.42
CA TRP A 4 3.63 10.91 -10.15
C TRP A 4 4.75 9.89 -10.28
N ARG A 5 5.47 9.65 -9.18
CA ARG A 5 6.51 8.63 -9.06
C ARG A 5 6.17 7.73 -7.88
N ASP A 6 6.69 6.51 -7.91
CA ASP A 6 6.62 5.62 -6.75
C ASP A 6 7.38 6.25 -5.58
N GLY A 7 6.87 6.12 -4.37
CA GLY A 7 7.51 6.68 -3.18
C GLY A 7 6.55 6.83 -2.01
N ASP A 8 7.06 7.34 -0.90
CA ASP A 8 6.24 7.68 0.27
C ASP A 8 5.76 9.14 0.19
N GLY A 9 4.89 9.51 1.12
CA GLY A 9 4.32 10.84 1.23
C GLY A 9 3.25 10.88 2.31
N THR A 10 2.40 11.87 2.18
CA THR A 10 1.40 12.24 3.17
C THR A 10 0.05 12.46 2.51
N LEU A 11 -1.01 12.02 3.18
CA LEU A 11 -2.41 12.32 2.90
C LEU A 11 -2.99 13.20 4.00
N THR A 12 -3.61 14.32 3.61
CA THR A 12 -4.42 15.17 4.50
C THR A 12 -5.85 15.21 4.00
N VAL A 13 -6.81 15.09 4.92
CA VAL A 13 -8.24 15.13 4.59
C VAL A 13 -8.75 16.54 4.82
N GLY A 14 -9.28 17.18 3.77
CA GLY A 14 -9.84 18.52 3.90
C GLY A 14 -11.11 18.50 4.73
N THR A 15 -11.26 19.50 5.61
CA THR A 15 -12.53 19.79 6.27
C THR A 15 -13.43 20.53 5.27
N ASP A 16 -14.59 19.96 5.01
CA ASP A 16 -15.58 20.55 4.12
C ASP A 16 -16.12 21.87 4.70
N SER A 17 -16.15 22.93 3.88
CA SER A 17 -16.68 24.25 4.25
C SER A 17 -18.19 24.41 3.97
N GLY A 18 -18.95 23.32 3.80
CA GLY A 18 -20.37 23.35 3.43
C GLY A 18 -21.21 22.53 4.39
N GLY A 19 -22.03 23.21 5.21
CA GLY A 19 -22.64 22.68 6.43
C GLY A 19 -23.77 21.66 6.30
N GLY A 20 -24.14 21.14 7.47
CA GLY A 20 -25.31 20.30 7.73
C GLY A 20 -24.99 19.02 8.50
N ASP A 21 -25.10 19.12 9.83
CA ASP A 21 -25.16 18.11 10.91
C ASP A 21 -24.29 16.84 10.88
N ALA A 22 -23.63 16.65 12.04
CA ALA A 22 -22.68 15.60 12.43
C ALA A 22 -21.38 15.56 11.60
N ALA A 23 -20.46 16.48 11.92
CA ALA A 23 -19.05 16.26 11.67
C ALA A 23 -18.62 15.01 12.47
N PRO A 24 -18.19 13.90 11.84
CA PRO A 24 -17.51 12.87 12.61
C PRO A 24 -16.23 13.51 13.16
N ALA A 25 -16.06 13.44 14.48
CA ALA A 25 -14.85 13.84 15.16
C ALA A 25 -13.69 12.99 14.61
N GLY A 26 -12.90 13.59 13.74
CA GLY A 26 -11.81 12.90 13.06
C GLY A 26 -11.31 13.65 11.86
N GLY A 27 -10.93 14.92 12.03
CA GLY A 27 -9.95 15.51 11.14
C GLY A 27 -8.65 14.75 11.34
N ALA A 28 -8.46 13.65 10.61
CA ALA A 28 -7.24 12.90 10.73
C ALA A 28 -6.08 13.84 10.43
N GLY A 29 -5.17 13.93 11.40
CA GLY A 29 -3.84 14.47 11.17
C GLY A 29 -3.16 13.71 10.03
N GLU A 30 -1.95 14.15 9.71
CA GLU A 30 -1.14 13.63 8.62
C GLU A 30 -1.16 12.08 8.52
N VAL A 31 -1.76 11.54 7.46
CA VAL A 31 -1.85 10.09 7.23
C VAL A 31 -0.67 9.65 6.36
N PRO A 32 0.15 8.67 6.79
CA PRO A 32 1.20 8.12 5.95
C PRO A 32 0.63 7.59 4.63
N LEU A 33 1.26 7.96 3.52
CA LEU A 33 0.85 7.60 2.18
C LEU A 33 1.98 6.92 1.44
N ARG A 34 1.68 5.81 0.75
CA ARG A 34 2.52 5.27 -0.30
C ARG A 34 1.91 5.57 -1.67
N ILE A 35 2.74 5.95 -2.63
CA ILE A 35 2.36 6.26 -4.01
C ILE A 35 2.83 5.13 -4.91
N ALA A 36 1.92 4.58 -5.71
CA ALA A 36 2.18 3.60 -6.76
C ALA A 36 1.79 4.21 -8.12
N ALA A 37 2.79 4.72 -8.83
CA ALA A 37 2.69 5.35 -10.13
C ALA A 37 3.21 4.47 -11.28
N SER A 38 4.15 3.55 -11.00
CA SER A 38 4.64 2.60 -12.01
C SER A 38 3.62 1.48 -12.24
N TYR A 39 3.65 0.90 -13.44
CA TYR A 39 2.79 -0.24 -13.77
C TYR A 39 2.94 -1.39 -12.77
N ARG A 40 4.19 -1.74 -12.43
CA ARG A 40 4.51 -2.82 -11.48
C ARG A 40 4.01 -2.52 -10.06
N ALA A 41 4.15 -1.28 -9.59
CA ALA A 41 3.64 -0.90 -8.28
C ALA A 41 2.10 -0.97 -8.24
N ARG A 42 1.42 -0.53 -9.31
CA ARG A 42 -0.05 -0.57 -9.40
C ARG A 42 -0.61 -1.99 -9.47
N THR A 43 -0.02 -2.88 -10.29
CA THR A 43 -0.50 -4.26 -10.40
C THR A 43 -0.23 -5.08 -9.15
N ARG A 44 0.82 -4.73 -8.39
CA ARG A 44 1.08 -5.33 -7.08
C ARG A 44 0.06 -4.85 -6.03
N GLY A 45 -0.18 -3.54 -5.95
CA GLY A 45 -1.03 -2.96 -4.92
C GLY A 45 -0.67 -3.46 -3.51
N LEU A 46 -1.66 -4.01 -2.82
CA LEU A 46 -1.55 -4.61 -1.49
C LEU A 46 -1.38 -6.14 -1.50
N LEU A 47 -1.12 -6.76 -2.66
CA LEU A 47 -0.87 -8.20 -2.76
C LEU A 47 0.32 -8.64 -1.89
N GLY A 48 0.16 -9.77 -1.20
CA GLY A 48 1.18 -10.32 -0.31
C GLY A 48 1.35 -9.57 1.01
N ARG A 49 0.48 -8.61 1.34
CA ARG A 49 0.46 -7.92 2.64
C ARG A 49 -0.61 -8.47 3.56
N ASP A 50 -0.36 -8.33 4.86
CA ASP A 50 -1.30 -8.63 5.95
C ASP A 50 -2.15 -7.43 6.37
N GLY A 51 -1.72 -6.23 5.99
CA GLY A 51 -2.34 -4.97 6.35
C GLY A 51 -1.59 -3.78 5.73
N ILE A 52 -2.03 -2.58 6.09
CA ILE A 52 -1.34 -1.34 5.76
C ILE A 52 -1.61 -0.29 6.85
N ALA A 53 -0.53 0.24 7.41
CA ALA A 53 -0.59 1.48 8.18
C ALA A 53 -0.65 2.67 7.21
N GLY A 54 -1.74 3.43 7.25
CA GLY A 54 -1.98 4.55 6.34
C GLY A 54 -2.64 4.14 5.02
N ALA A 55 -2.33 4.88 3.95
CA ALA A 55 -2.99 4.73 2.65
C ALA A 55 -2.01 4.37 1.52
N LEU A 56 -2.52 3.72 0.49
CA LEU A 56 -1.84 3.50 -0.79
C LEU A 56 -2.60 4.26 -1.89
N MET A 57 -1.93 5.16 -2.61
CA MET A 57 -2.46 5.74 -3.84
C MET A 57 -2.02 4.95 -5.07
N LEU A 58 -2.98 4.49 -5.86
CA LEU A 58 -2.75 4.00 -7.22
C LEU A 58 -3.02 5.10 -8.25
N THR A 59 -2.06 5.39 -9.13
CA THR A 59 -2.19 6.48 -10.11
C THR A 59 -1.48 6.21 -11.45
N PRO A 60 -2.10 6.46 -12.61
CA PRO A 60 -3.56 6.50 -12.78
C PRO A 60 -4.23 5.18 -12.39
N CYS A 61 -5.44 5.27 -11.84
CA CYS A 61 -6.27 4.10 -11.56
C CYS A 61 -7.77 4.49 -11.56
N GLY A 62 -8.60 3.64 -12.16
CA GLY A 62 -10.06 3.81 -12.20
C GLY A 62 -10.84 2.55 -11.83
N SER A 63 -10.14 1.45 -11.52
CA SER A 63 -10.73 0.19 -11.07
C SER A 63 -9.70 -0.59 -10.28
N VAL A 64 -10.14 -1.34 -9.27
CA VAL A 64 -9.30 -2.21 -8.45
C VAL A 64 -9.96 -3.56 -8.27
N HIS A 65 -9.17 -4.55 -7.90
CA HIS A 65 -9.65 -5.86 -7.49
C HIS A 65 -8.97 -6.26 -6.19
N THR A 66 -9.59 -7.17 -5.46
CA THR A 66 -9.06 -7.73 -4.21
C THR A 66 -8.75 -9.22 -4.32
N PHE A 67 -8.63 -9.77 -5.54
CA PHE A 67 -8.15 -11.14 -5.76
C PHE A 67 -6.76 -11.36 -5.15
N GLY A 68 -6.56 -12.46 -4.43
CA GLY A 68 -5.29 -12.79 -3.78
C GLY A 68 -4.93 -11.92 -2.57
N MET A 69 -5.80 -10.99 -2.16
CA MET A 69 -5.63 -10.22 -0.93
C MET A 69 -6.07 -11.01 0.30
N ARG A 70 -5.51 -10.67 1.45
CA ARG A 70 -5.75 -11.39 2.72
C ARG A 70 -6.68 -10.65 3.68
N PHE A 71 -6.95 -9.37 3.43
CA PHE A 71 -7.76 -8.50 4.29
C PHE A 71 -8.69 -7.59 3.48
N ALA A 72 -9.73 -7.08 4.13
CA ALA A 72 -10.67 -6.14 3.52
C ALA A 72 -10.08 -4.72 3.49
N ILE A 73 -10.36 -3.99 2.42
CA ILE A 73 -9.86 -2.63 2.21
C ILE A 73 -10.99 -1.64 1.98
N ASP A 74 -10.81 -0.42 2.42
CA ASP A 74 -11.58 0.72 1.93
C ASP A 74 -10.94 1.25 0.65
N VAL A 75 -11.78 1.60 -0.32
CA VAL A 75 -11.39 2.10 -1.64
C VAL A 75 -12.08 3.43 -1.91
N ALA A 76 -11.31 4.52 -1.92
CA ALA A 76 -11.78 5.84 -2.29
C ALA A 76 -11.32 6.19 -3.72
N TYR A 77 -12.27 6.45 -4.61
CA TYR A 77 -11.99 6.79 -6.00
C TYR A 77 -11.99 8.31 -6.14
N LEU A 78 -10.93 8.87 -6.72
CA LEU A 78 -10.73 10.32 -6.80
C LEU A 78 -10.72 10.82 -8.25
N ASP A 79 -11.19 12.04 -8.48
CA ASP A 79 -11.02 12.72 -9.76
C ASP A 79 -9.61 13.33 -9.93
N ARG A 80 -9.37 14.05 -11.04
CA ARG A 80 -8.09 14.73 -11.33
C ARG A 80 -7.71 15.81 -10.31
N ARG A 81 -8.66 16.29 -9.51
CA ARG A 81 -8.51 17.38 -8.54
C ARG A 81 -8.57 16.85 -7.10
N PHE A 82 -8.32 15.55 -6.93
CA PHE A 82 -8.34 14.86 -5.64
C PHE A 82 -9.66 14.99 -4.87
N ARG A 83 -10.78 15.11 -5.59
CA ARG A 83 -12.10 15.05 -4.98
C ARG A 83 -12.59 13.61 -4.95
N VAL A 84 -13.06 13.16 -3.79
CA VAL A 84 -13.61 11.82 -3.58
C VAL A 84 -14.93 11.69 -4.35
N LEU A 85 -14.96 10.79 -5.32
CA LEU A 85 -16.12 10.46 -6.13
C LEU A 85 -17.03 9.44 -5.43
N ALA A 86 -16.43 8.44 -4.77
CA ALA A 86 -17.13 7.50 -3.92
C ALA A 86 -16.14 6.66 -3.11
N VAL A 87 -16.62 6.13 -2.00
CA VAL A 87 -15.89 5.24 -1.08
C VAL A 87 -16.65 3.92 -1.00
N THR A 88 -15.94 2.80 -0.94
CA THR A 88 -16.54 1.47 -0.74
C THR A 88 -15.56 0.59 0.01
N THR A 89 -16.06 -0.25 0.91
CA THR A 89 -15.26 -1.31 1.53
C THR A 89 -15.38 -2.57 0.66
N MET A 90 -14.25 -3.22 0.37
CA MET A 90 -14.15 -4.42 -0.46
C MET A 90 -13.52 -5.56 0.36
N ARG A 91 -14.24 -6.68 0.48
CA ARG A 91 -13.69 -7.93 1.03
C ARG A 91 -12.72 -8.58 0.02
N PRO A 92 -11.81 -9.48 0.46
CA PRO A 92 -11.00 -10.29 -0.44
C PRO A 92 -11.80 -11.00 -1.53
N GLY A 93 -11.18 -11.18 -2.72
CA GLY A 93 -11.77 -11.91 -3.84
C GLY A 93 -12.95 -11.19 -4.51
N ARG A 94 -12.86 -9.87 -4.71
CA ARG A 94 -13.87 -9.07 -5.40
C ARG A 94 -13.24 -8.29 -6.56
N LEU A 95 -14.06 -8.02 -7.57
CA LEU A 95 -13.73 -7.15 -8.67
C LEU A 95 -14.55 -5.86 -8.55
N GLY A 96 -13.89 -4.71 -8.47
CA GLY A 96 -14.55 -3.42 -8.49
C GLY A 96 -15.01 -3.06 -9.89
N LEU A 97 -16.19 -2.44 -10.02
CA LEU A 97 -16.63 -1.88 -11.29
C LEU A 97 -15.79 -0.63 -11.64
N PRO A 98 -15.35 -0.48 -12.91
CA PRO A 98 -14.61 0.70 -13.32
C PRO A 98 -15.41 1.99 -13.13
N ARG A 99 -14.77 3.02 -12.55
CA ARG A 99 -15.31 4.37 -12.43
C ARG A 99 -14.63 5.28 -13.45
N LEU A 100 -15.30 5.53 -14.58
CA LEU A 100 -14.73 6.27 -15.73
C LEU A 100 -14.20 7.67 -15.41
N ARG A 101 -14.76 8.32 -14.38
CA ARG A 101 -14.33 9.66 -13.90
C ARG A 101 -13.17 9.61 -12.91
N ALA A 102 -12.87 8.44 -12.35
CA ALA A 102 -11.78 8.25 -11.42
C ALA A 102 -10.44 8.28 -12.14
N ARG A 103 -9.44 8.91 -11.51
CA ARG A 103 -8.08 9.02 -12.01
C ARG A 103 -7.07 8.54 -10.99
N HIS A 104 -7.43 8.57 -9.72
CA HIS A 104 -6.64 8.01 -8.64
C HIS A 104 -7.54 7.15 -7.76
N VAL A 105 -6.94 6.16 -7.12
CA VAL A 105 -7.60 5.35 -6.08
C VAL A 105 -6.75 5.41 -4.84
N LEU A 106 -7.36 5.66 -3.68
CA LEU A 106 -6.76 5.44 -2.37
C LEU A 106 -7.29 4.12 -1.81
N GLU A 107 -6.38 3.28 -1.33
CA GLU A 107 -6.66 2.04 -0.61
C GLU A 107 -6.16 2.18 0.83
N ALA A 108 -6.94 1.72 1.79
CA ALA A 108 -6.53 1.61 3.19
C ALA A 108 -7.22 0.39 3.83
N GLU A 109 -6.84 0.02 5.05
CA GLU A 109 -7.57 -1.01 5.79
C GLU A 109 -9.06 -0.64 5.97
N ALA A 110 -9.92 -1.65 6.02
CA ALA A 110 -11.35 -1.44 6.21
C ALA A 110 -11.66 -0.55 7.44
N GLY A 111 -12.58 0.40 7.26
CA GLY A 111 -12.97 1.39 8.26
C GLY A 111 -11.98 2.56 8.43
N ALA A 112 -10.81 2.54 7.79
CA ALA A 112 -9.85 3.64 7.91
C ALA A 112 -10.38 4.93 7.29
N MET A 113 -11.07 4.85 6.14
CA MET A 113 -11.58 6.05 5.45
C MET A 113 -12.64 6.76 6.29
N GLU A 114 -13.51 6.00 6.96
CA GLU A 114 -14.49 6.56 7.90
C GLU A 114 -13.81 7.24 9.08
N ARG A 115 -12.83 6.58 9.72
CA ARG A 115 -12.06 7.15 10.83
C ARG A 115 -11.35 8.45 10.47
N TRP A 116 -10.94 8.62 9.21
CA TRP A 116 -10.27 9.83 8.72
C TRP A 116 -11.22 10.88 8.13
N GLY A 117 -12.53 10.62 8.09
CA GLY A 117 -13.51 11.52 7.48
C GLY A 117 -13.48 11.55 5.94
N VAL A 118 -12.80 10.59 5.31
CA VAL A 118 -12.78 10.45 3.84
C VAL A 118 -14.12 9.93 3.37
N ARG A 119 -14.91 10.83 2.78
CA ARG A 119 -16.24 10.55 2.23
C ARG A 119 -16.45 11.25 0.90
N ARG A 120 -17.47 10.83 0.15
CA ARG A 120 -17.82 11.42 -1.14
C ARG A 120 -17.96 12.95 -1.00
N GLY A 121 -17.35 13.68 -1.95
CA GLY A 121 -17.42 15.13 -1.99
C GLY A 121 -16.27 15.85 -1.30
N VAL A 122 -15.57 15.21 -0.35
CA VAL A 122 -14.36 15.75 0.29
C VAL A 122 -13.21 15.86 -0.71
N ARG A 123 -12.37 16.87 -0.54
CA ARG A 123 -11.07 16.96 -1.22
C ARG A 123 -9.98 16.50 -0.27
N VAL A 124 -9.09 15.66 -0.78
CA VAL A 124 -7.87 15.26 -0.09
C VAL A 124 -6.67 15.97 -0.69
N GLU A 125 -5.65 16.19 0.11
CA GLU A 125 -4.35 16.72 -0.32
C GLU A 125 -3.30 15.63 -0.19
N LEU A 126 -2.41 15.54 -1.20
CA LEU A 126 -1.37 14.52 -1.27
C LEU A 126 -0.01 15.18 -1.52
N THR A 127 0.90 14.98 -0.57
CA THR A 127 2.26 15.54 -0.61
C THR A 127 3.26 14.38 -0.71
N PRO A 128 3.91 14.15 -1.86
CA PRO A 128 5.03 13.22 -1.92
C PRO A 128 6.13 13.62 -0.94
N ALA A 129 6.77 12.64 -0.31
CA ALA A 129 8.01 12.87 0.40
C ALA A 129 9.04 13.39 -0.61
N GLN A 130 9.72 14.46 -0.26
CA GLN A 130 10.81 14.98 -1.06
C GLN A 130 11.98 14.01 -0.90
N ALA A 131 12.50 13.46 -2.01
CA ALA A 131 13.77 12.75 -1.92
C ALA A 131 14.81 13.73 -1.35
N PRO A 132 15.65 13.32 -0.39
CA PRO A 132 16.78 14.15 -0.01
C PRO A 132 17.55 14.48 -1.28
N ALA A 133 17.79 15.78 -1.50
CA ALA A 133 18.48 16.23 -2.70
C ALA A 133 19.80 15.45 -2.82
N ALA A 134 19.98 14.74 -3.92
CA ALA A 134 21.22 14.04 -4.19
C ALA A 134 22.35 15.07 -4.33
N GLY A 135 23.25 15.11 -3.34
CA GLY A 135 24.57 15.71 -3.44
C GLY A 135 24.81 16.96 -2.57
N ALA A 136 25.44 16.75 -1.42
CA ALA A 136 26.61 17.54 -1.06
C ALA A 136 27.77 16.55 -0.86
N PRO A 137 28.95 16.74 -1.48
CA PRO A 137 30.11 15.94 -1.14
C PRO A 137 30.47 16.20 0.32
N GLU A 138 30.57 15.14 1.13
CA GLU A 138 31.28 15.23 2.40
C GLU A 138 32.71 15.69 2.09
N ALA A 139 33.02 16.92 2.50
CA ALA A 139 34.37 17.43 2.43
C ALA A 139 35.25 16.58 3.34
N THR A 140 36.22 15.92 2.72
CA THR A 140 37.43 15.39 3.35
C THR A 140 37.99 16.37 4.36
N GLY A 141 38.02 15.97 5.64
CA GLY A 141 38.86 16.55 6.68
C GLY A 141 39.73 15.46 7.28
N THR A 142 40.98 15.37 6.83
CA THR A 142 41.99 14.44 7.34
C THR A 142 42.78 15.10 8.48
N VAL A 143 42.86 14.36 9.60
CA VAL A 143 43.78 14.32 10.76
C VAL A 143 44.25 15.58 11.50
N GLU A 144 44.18 15.50 12.84
CA GLU A 144 45.36 15.52 13.71
C GLU A 144 45.10 14.64 14.95
N ALA A 145 46.11 13.85 15.32
CA ALA A 145 46.11 12.94 16.45
C ALA A 145 46.97 13.53 17.58
N ALA A 146 46.53 13.41 18.84
CA ALA A 146 47.38 13.21 20.01
C ALA A 146 46.55 13.02 21.28
N GLY A 147 46.82 11.94 22.03
CA GLY A 147 46.49 11.86 23.46
C GLY A 147 45.74 10.61 23.92
N ALA A 148 46.45 9.51 24.07
CA ALA A 148 46.14 8.47 25.06
C ALA A 148 47.39 8.31 25.97
N PRO A 149 47.35 7.65 27.15
CA PRO A 149 46.24 6.87 27.72
C PRO A 149 46.03 7.08 29.25
N GLU A 150 44.96 6.52 29.80
CA GLU A 150 45.10 5.77 31.06
C GLU A 150 44.13 4.58 31.11
N ALA A 151 44.67 3.45 31.54
CA ALA A 151 44.08 2.13 31.52
C ALA A 151 43.76 1.65 32.93
N THR A 152 42.65 0.93 33.09
CA THR A 152 42.39 -0.07 34.14
C THR A 152 41.04 -0.73 33.78
N GLY A 153 40.86 -2.04 33.70
CA GLY A 153 41.70 -3.21 33.91
C GLY A 153 40.98 -4.44 33.33
N ALA A 154 41.75 -5.53 33.25
CA ALA A 154 41.43 -6.90 32.82
C ALA A 154 40.21 -7.52 33.55
N ALA A 155 39.65 -8.68 33.23
CA ALA A 155 39.78 -9.72 32.20
C ALA A 155 38.59 -10.69 32.44
N GLU A 156 38.27 -11.54 31.46
CA GLU A 156 38.16 -13.02 31.60
C GLU A 156 37.36 -13.58 30.42
N ALA A 157 37.92 -14.63 29.82
CA ALA A 157 37.54 -15.23 28.55
C ALA A 157 36.63 -16.45 28.72
N ALA A 158 35.88 -16.83 27.68
CA ALA A 158 35.72 -18.24 27.26
C ALA A 158 34.86 -18.40 25.99
N GLY A 159 35.40 -19.14 25.00
CA GLY A 159 34.67 -20.21 24.31
C GLY A 159 33.93 -19.91 23.00
N ALA A 160 34.57 -20.25 21.86
CA ALA A 160 33.90 -20.64 20.61
C ALA A 160 33.36 -22.11 20.71
N PRO A 161 32.74 -22.78 19.71
CA PRO A 161 32.43 -22.39 18.32
C PRO A 161 31.05 -22.88 17.75
N GLY A 162 30.75 -22.48 16.51
CA GLY A 162 30.27 -23.38 15.43
C GLY A 162 28.77 -23.73 15.34
N ALA A 163 28.16 -23.38 14.20
CA ALA A 163 27.03 -24.13 13.64
C ALA A 163 27.12 -24.18 12.10
N SER A 164 27.32 -25.41 11.60
CA SER A 164 26.95 -25.94 10.27
C SER A 164 25.50 -25.59 9.90
N GLY A 165 25.04 -25.45 8.65
CA GLY A 165 25.30 -26.25 7.45
C GLY A 165 23.97 -26.85 6.95
N ALA A 166 23.90 -27.09 5.62
CA ALA A 166 22.89 -27.87 4.87
C ALA A 166 21.52 -27.20 4.56
N ALA A 167 21.23 -26.98 3.26
CA ALA A 167 20.52 -27.88 2.31
C ALA A 167 19.00 -27.84 2.53
N GLY A 168 18.13 -27.57 1.55
CA GLY A 168 18.02 -28.21 0.25
C GLY A 168 16.76 -29.07 0.25
N ALA A 169 15.70 -28.64 -0.44
CA ALA A 169 14.52 -29.44 -0.83
C ALA A 169 13.84 -28.67 -1.98
N SER A 170 13.90 -29.08 -3.26
CA SER A 170 13.03 -30.09 -3.91
C SER A 170 11.61 -30.08 -3.34
N GLY A 171 10.53 -29.85 -4.07
CA GLY A 171 10.20 -30.19 -5.45
C GLY A 171 8.81 -30.81 -5.38
N ALA A 172 7.78 -30.08 -5.82
CA ALA A 172 6.43 -30.62 -5.97
C ALA A 172 5.66 -29.79 -7.00
N HIS A 173 5.85 -30.12 -8.27
CA HIS A 173 4.88 -29.76 -9.32
C HIS A 173 4.02 -30.99 -9.59
N GLY A 174 2.80 -30.94 -9.05
CA GLY A 174 1.73 -31.85 -9.42
C GLY A 174 1.12 -31.48 -10.78
N ALA A 175 0.71 -32.53 -11.49
CA ALA A 175 -0.37 -32.68 -12.47
C ALA A 175 -0.70 -31.54 -13.46
N PRO A 176 -1.08 -31.91 -14.69
CA PRO A 176 -2.52 -31.74 -14.95
C PRO A 176 -3.18 -32.98 -15.58
N GLY A 177 -4.27 -33.41 -14.95
CA GLY A 177 -5.33 -34.19 -15.59
C GLY A 177 -6.45 -33.24 -16.05
N THR A 178 -6.64 -33.15 -17.36
CA THR A 178 -7.84 -32.67 -18.06
C THR A 178 -7.95 -33.61 -19.24
N THR A 179 -9.07 -34.25 -19.57
CA THR A 179 -10.42 -33.74 -19.85
C THR A 179 -11.30 -35.01 -19.88
N GLU A 180 -12.60 -34.97 -19.60
CA GLU A 180 -13.59 -35.04 -20.68
C GLU A 180 -14.97 -34.59 -20.19
N ALA A 181 -15.63 -33.85 -21.08
CA ALA A 181 -16.98 -33.37 -20.98
C ALA A 181 -17.94 -34.34 -21.68
N SER A 182 -19.08 -34.62 -21.06
CA SER A 182 -20.34 -35.04 -21.70
C SER A 182 -21.43 -34.97 -20.62
N GLY A 183 -22.68 -34.56 -20.84
CA GLY A 183 -23.36 -34.06 -22.01
C GLY A 183 -24.69 -33.44 -21.53
N ALA A 184 -25.22 -32.51 -22.31
CA ALA A 184 -26.58 -31.98 -22.14
C ALA A 184 -27.60 -32.92 -22.79
N SER A 185 -28.74 -33.17 -22.14
CA SER A 185 -29.99 -33.58 -22.80
C SER A 185 -31.22 -33.46 -21.87
N GLY A 186 -32.37 -33.12 -22.46
CA GLY A 186 -33.72 -33.09 -21.87
C GLY A 186 -34.17 -31.66 -21.50
N THR A 187 -35.01 -30.89 -22.20
CA THR A 187 -36.24 -31.05 -23.01
C THR A 187 -37.48 -31.60 -22.29
N SER A 188 -38.59 -30.86 -22.47
CA SER A 188 -40.02 -31.12 -22.16
C SER A 188 -40.47 -30.91 -20.71
N GLY A 189 -41.64 -30.33 -20.37
CA GLY A 189 -42.82 -29.83 -21.10
C GLY A 189 -43.56 -28.80 -20.20
N ALA A 190 -44.37 -27.87 -20.73
CA ALA A 190 -45.84 -27.98 -20.82
C ALA A 190 -46.47 -28.62 -19.56
N ALA A 191 -47.38 -28.00 -18.80
CA ALA A 191 -48.38 -26.96 -19.08
C ALA A 191 -48.65 -26.10 -17.83
#